data_AF-A0A7X7BXF2-F1
#
_entry.id   AF-A0A7X7BXF2-F1
#
_cell.length_a   1.000
_cell.length_b   1.000
_cell.length_c   1.000
_cell.angle_alpha   90.00
_cell.angle_beta   90.00
_cell.angle_gamma   90.00
#
_symmetry.space_group_name_H-M   'P 1'
#
loop_
_entity.id
_entity.type
_entity.pdbx_description
1 polymer ?
#
loop_
_entity_poly.entity_id
_entity_poly.type
_entity_poly.pdbx_seq_one_letter_code
_entity_poly.pdbx_strand_id
1 'polypeptide(L)'
;MQKILLPLFLLLLNIYANGQSIISYENLINRQELTDVVEYLSDDLTQGRASGTYGKQSAEQYLVGRFKEYGLKPYNWNYTQSFSYNDSIALRNVVGIIPSVEKSDEFVIIGAHYDHLGELAGRI
;
A
#
# COMPACT_ATOMS: atom_id res chain seq x y z
N MET A 1 43.10 43.11 1.65
CA MET A 1 42.51 42.02 0.83
C MET A 1 41.52 41.15 1.60
N GLN A 2 41.79 40.75 2.86
CA GLN A 2 40.88 39.92 3.67
C GLN A 2 39.42 40.44 3.82
N LYS A 3 39.20 41.77 3.82
CA LYS A 3 37.85 42.35 3.99
C LYS A 3 36.89 42.10 2.82
N ILE A 4 37.39 41.72 1.64
CA ILE A 4 36.58 41.42 0.45
C ILE A 4 36.33 39.91 0.30
N LEU A 5 37.21 39.06 0.87
CA LEU A 5 37.05 37.61 0.80
C LEU A 5 35.82 37.10 1.57
N LEU A 6 35.50 37.70 2.73
CA LEU A 6 34.36 37.28 3.54
C LEU A 6 32.99 37.52 2.86
N PRO A 7 32.69 38.71 2.30
CA PRO A 7 31.44 38.89 1.56
C PRO A 7 31.39 38.06 0.28
N LEU A 8 32.52 37.81 -0.39
CA LEU A 8 32.58 36.94 -1.57
C LEU A 8 32.31 35.46 -1.22
N PHE A 9 32.85 34.99 -0.09
CA PHE A 9 32.57 33.66 0.45
C PHE A 9 31.10 33.49 0.86
N LEU A 10 30.50 34.52 1.48
CA LEU A 10 29.09 34.55 1.81
C LEU A 10 28.19 34.61 0.55
N LEU A 11 28.62 35.29 -0.51
CA LEU A 11 27.90 35.33 -1.79
C LEU A 11 27.92 33.95 -2.48
N LEU A 12 29.04 33.23 -2.39
CA LEU A 12 29.18 31.88 -2.94
C LEU A 12 28.36 30.82 -2.18
N LEU A 13 28.17 31.00 -0.87
CA LEU A 13 27.30 30.14 -0.05
C LEU A 13 25.82 30.20 -0.46
N ASN A 14 25.35 31.35 -0.99
CA ASN A 14 23.96 31.51 -1.43
C ASN A 14 23.65 30.75 -2.73
N ILE A 15 24.66 30.37 -3.53
CA ILE A 15 24.46 29.64 -4.80
C ILE A 15 24.18 28.15 -4.55
N TYR A 16 24.52 27.62 -3.37
CA TYR A 16 24.23 26.23 -2.99
C TYR A 16 22.83 26.04 -2.40
N ALA A 17 22.08 27.11 -2.14
CA ALA A 17 20.67 27.04 -1.79
C ALA A 17 19.80 26.85 -3.04
N ASN A 18 20.18 25.94 -3.94
CA ASN A 18 19.28 25.46 -4.97
C ASN A 18 18.13 24.75 -4.26
N GLY A 19 16.92 25.30 -4.46
CA GLY A 19 15.70 24.87 -3.79
C GLY A 19 15.54 23.36 -3.87
N GLN A 20 15.15 22.77 -2.75
CA GLN A 20 14.63 21.41 -2.73
C GLN A 20 13.58 21.33 -3.83
N SER A 21 13.79 20.45 -4.81
CA SER A 21 12.70 20.05 -5.68
C SER A 21 11.62 19.51 -4.76
N ILE A 22 10.49 20.22 -4.67
CA ILE A 22 9.29 19.64 -4.09
C ILE A 22 9.05 18.40 -4.94
N ILE A 23 9.33 17.22 -4.38
CA ILE A 23 8.96 15.97 -5.03
C ILE A 23 7.45 16.08 -5.17
N SER A 24 6.98 16.27 -6.40
CA SER A 24 5.55 16.37 -6.62
C SER A 24 4.99 14.97 -6.48
N TYR A 25 4.46 14.68 -5.29
CA TYR A 25 3.83 13.40 -4.96
C TYR A 25 2.69 13.04 -5.93
N GLU A 26 2.16 14.03 -6.66
CA GLU A 26 1.16 13.83 -7.71
C GLU A 26 1.61 12.84 -8.79
N ASN A 27 2.91 12.81 -9.10
CA ASN A 27 3.47 11.90 -10.11
C ASN A 27 3.79 10.51 -9.55
N LEU A 28 3.70 10.29 -8.24
CA LEU A 28 3.83 8.97 -7.62
C LEU A 28 2.54 8.16 -7.72
N ILE A 29 1.39 8.83 -7.85
CA ILE A 29 0.09 8.17 -7.99
C ILE A 29 -0.19 7.94 -9.47
N ASN A 30 0.04 6.71 -9.94
CA ASN A 30 -0.21 6.33 -11.31
C ASN A 30 -1.70 6.00 -11.52
N ARG A 31 -2.39 6.81 -12.32
CA ARG A 31 -3.81 6.59 -12.66
C ARG A 31 -4.06 5.24 -13.33
N GLN A 32 -3.17 4.80 -14.20
CA GLN A 32 -3.31 3.52 -14.90
C GLN A 32 -3.24 2.38 -13.89
N GLU A 33 -2.25 2.40 -13.01
CA GLU A 33 -2.10 1.38 -11.96
C GLU A 33 -3.33 1.30 -11.05
N LEU A 34 -3.89 2.44 -10.64
CA LEU A 34 -5.13 2.47 -9.87
C LEU A 34 -6.31 1.86 -10.66
N THR A 35 -6.36 2.11 -11.97
CA THR A 35 -7.40 1.57 -12.85
C THR A 35 -7.24 0.05 -12.95
N ASP A 36 -6.04 -0.45 -13.18
CA ASP A 36 -5.74 -1.89 -13.28
C ASP A 36 -6.13 -2.65 -12.00
N VAL A 37 -5.88 -2.05 -10.83
CA VAL A 37 -6.28 -2.62 -9.53
C VAL A 37 -7.80 -2.71 -9.42
N VAL A 38 -8.52 -1.64 -9.77
CA VAL A 38 -9.98 -1.62 -9.71
C VAL A 38 -10.58 -2.61 -10.71
N GLU A 39 -10.08 -2.61 -11.95
CA GLU A 39 -10.51 -3.54 -13.00
C GLU A 39 -10.33 -4.99 -12.56
N TYR A 40 -9.12 -5.38 -12.14
CA TYR A 40 -8.88 -6.76 -11.69
C TYR A 40 -9.77 -7.14 -10.50
N LEU A 41 -9.88 -6.28 -9.48
CA LEU A 41 -10.65 -6.62 -8.30
C LEU A 41 -12.16 -6.64 -8.58
N SER A 42 -12.65 -5.87 -9.54
CA SER A 42 -14.06 -5.83 -9.92
C SER A 42 -14.43 -6.77 -11.08
N ASP A 43 -13.46 -7.47 -11.64
CA ASP A 43 -13.66 -8.35 -12.80
C ASP A 43 -14.64 -9.50 -12.49
N ASP A 44 -15.48 -9.82 -13.49
CA ASP A 44 -16.41 -10.94 -13.47
C ASP A 44 -15.71 -12.28 -13.21
N LEU A 45 -14.44 -12.42 -13.57
CA LEU A 45 -13.58 -13.56 -13.25
C LEU A 45 -13.50 -13.83 -11.74
N THR A 46 -13.68 -12.80 -10.92
CA THR A 46 -13.74 -12.97 -9.46
C THR A 46 -15.11 -13.47 -8.99
N GLN A 47 -16.19 -13.25 -9.76
CA GLN A 47 -17.58 -13.59 -9.43
C GLN A 47 -18.08 -13.05 -8.07
N GLY A 48 -17.34 -12.13 -7.45
CA GLY A 48 -17.53 -11.73 -6.06
C GLY A 48 -16.36 -12.07 -5.15
N ARG A 49 -16.34 -11.50 -3.96
CA ARG A 49 -15.26 -11.70 -2.98
C ARG A 49 -15.84 -11.94 -1.58
N ALA A 50 -16.98 -12.61 -1.53
CA ALA A 50 -17.61 -13.02 -0.27
C ALA A 50 -16.74 -14.06 0.43
N SER A 51 -16.84 -14.15 1.76
CA SER A 51 -16.00 -15.09 2.50
C SER A 51 -16.21 -16.53 2.03
N GLY A 52 -15.11 -17.28 1.88
CA GLY A 52 -15.13 -18.67 1.43
C GLY A 52 -15.27 -18.87 -0.08
N THR A 53 -15.36 -17.82 -0.89
CA THR A 53 -15.45 -17.91 -2.35
C THR A 53 -14.08 -17.99 -3.03
N TYR A 54 -14.06 -18.47 -4.28
CA TYR A 54 -12.86 -18.47 -5.11
C TYR A 54 -12.34 -17.05 -5.40
N GLY A 55 -13.23 -16.09 -5.66
CA GLY A 55 -12.84 -14.71 -5.91
C GLY A 55 -12.22 -14.04 -4.69
N LYS A 56 -12.66 -14.38 -3.48
CA LYS A 56 -11.97 -13.94 -2.25
C LYS A 56 -10.52 -14.43 -2.21
N GLN A 57 -10.28 -15.72 -2.48
CA GLN A 57 -8.93 -16.28 -2.51
C GLN A 57 -8.07 -15.66 -3.61
N SER A 58 -8.64 -15.41 -4.79
CA SER A 58 -7.94 -14.78 -5.91
C SER A 58 -7.55 -13.33 -5.60
N ALA A 59 -8.45 -12.59 -4.94
CA ALA A 59 -8.16 -11.24 -4.46
C ALA A 59 -7.10 -11.23 -3.35
N GLU A 60 -7.14 -12.19 -2.41
CA GLU A 60 -6.08 -12.34 -1.41
C GLU A 60 -4.71 -12.53 -2.06
N GLN A 61 -4.60 -13.44 -3.04
CA GLN A 61 -3.35 -13.73 -3.73
C GLN A 61 -2.86 -12.52 -4.53
N TYR A 62 -3.76 -11.80 -5.19
CA TYR A 62 -3.45 -10.56 -5.89
C TYR A 62 -2.87 -9.49 -4.95
N LEU A 63 -3.54 -9.22 -3.83
CA LEU A 63 -3.08 -8.25 -2.83
C LEU A 63 -1.73 -8.64 -2.23
N VAL A 64 -1.52 -9.94 -1.92
CA VAL A 64 -0.23 -10.45 -1.47
C VAL A 64 0.87 -10.24 -2.52
N GLY A 65 0.55 -10.43 -3.81
CA GLY A 65 1.44 -10.12 -4.91
C GLY A 65 1.86 -8.65 -4.93
N ARG A 66 0.88 -7.74 -4.90
CA ARG A 66 1.14 -6.28 -4.85
C ARG A 66 1.97 -5.87 -3.64
N PHE A 67 1.67 -6.40 -2.45
CA PHE A 67 2.45 -6.11 -1.24
C PHE A 67 3.91 -6.53 -1.39
N LYS A 68 4.18 -7.70 -1.97
CA LYS A 68 5.56 -8.15 -2.25
C LYS A 68 6.26 -7.25 -3.26
N GLU A 69 5.57 -6.86 -4.33
CA GLU A 69 6.10 -5.97 -5.37
C GLU A 69 6.48 -4.59 -4.81
N TYR A 70 5.65 -4.05 -3.91
CA TYR A 70 5.92 -2.79 -3.21
C TYR A 70 6.94 -2.93 -2.07
N GLY A 71 7.47 -4.13 -1.83
CA GLY A 71 8.52 -4.37 -0.83
C GLY A 71 8.03 -4.46 0.62
N LEU A 72 6.72 -4.55 0.87
CA LEU A 72 6.19 -4.82 2.21
C LEU A 72 6.65 -6.20 2.67
N LYS A 73 6.69 -6.40 3.98
CA LYS A 73 6.92 -7.70 4.62
C LYS A 73 5.62 -8.25 5.17
N PRO A 74 5.46 -9.58 5.33
CA PRO A 74 4.31 -10.11 6.05
C PRO A 74 4.31 -9.62 7.49
N TYR A 75 3.13 -9.36 8.05
CA TYR A 75 3.00 -9.20 9.50
C TYR A 75 3.11 -10.58 10.17
N ASN A 76 4.16 -10.78 10.97
CA ASN A 76 4.61 -12.09 11.46
C ASN A 76 5.06 -13.03 10.32
N TRP A 77 4.58 -14.29 10.29
CA TRP A 77 5.06 -15.31 9.35
C TRP A 77 4.42 -15.25 7.96
N ASN A 78 3.18 -14.74 7.85
CA ASN A 78 2.40 -14.75 6.62
C ASN A 78 1.66 -13.42 6.42
N TYR A 79 1.35 -13.07 5.17
CA TYR A 79 0.52 -11.89 4.89
C TYR A 79 -0.93 -12.08 5.33
N THR A 80 -1.42 -13.31 5.32
CA THR A 80 -2.81 -13.63 5.65
C THR A 80 -3.01 -13.82 7.15
N GLN A 81 -3.98 -13.10 7.73
CA GLN A 81 -4.36 -13.20 9.14
C GLN A 81 -5.77 -13.77 9.24
N SER A 82 -5.89 -15.05 9.61
CA SER A 82 -7.19 -15.73 9.75
C SER A 82 -7.83 -15.43 11.10
N PHE A 83 -9.14 -15.24 11.11
CA PHE A 83 -9.95 -15.08 12.31
C PHE A 83 -11.36 -15.64 12.08
N SER A 84 -12.12 -15.83 13.16
CA SER A 84 -13.50 -16.32 13.08
C SER A 84 -14.46 -15.29 13.66
N TYR A 85 -15.62 -15.13 13.03
CA TYR A 85 -16.74 -14.36 13.55
C TYR A 85 -17.86 -15.31 13.98
N ASN A 86 -18.37 -15.14 15.21
CA ASN A 86 -19.38 -16.00 15.85
C ASN A 86 -19.11 -17.51 15.72
N ASP A 87 -17.83 -17.91 15.84
CA ASP A 87 -17.34 -19.31 15.74
C ASP A 87 -17.70 -20.08 14.47
N SER A 88 -18.30 -19.41 13.48
CA SER A 88 -18.91 -20.07 12.31
C SER A 88 -18.41 -19.50 10.99
N ILE A 89 -18.00 -18.23 10.97
CA ILE A 89 -17.58 -17.55 9.75
C ILE A 89 -16.08 -17.35 9.80
N ALA A 90 -15.35 -18.20 9.06
CA ALA A 90 -13.93 -18.02 8.83
C ALA A 90 -13.71 -16.79 7.93
N LEU A 91 -12.85 -15.89 8.38
CA LEU A 91 -12.49 -14.64 7.71
C LEU A 91 -10.97 -14.52 7.65
N ARG A 92 -10.50 -13.67 6.75
CA ARG A 92 -9.07 -13.48 6.51
C ARG A 92 -8.76 -12.06 6.09
N ASN A 93 -7.81 -11.45 6.80
CA ASN A 93 -7.21 -10.18 6.41
C ASN A 93 -5.91 -10.42 5.66
N VAL A 94 -5.50 -9.45 4.84
CA VAL A 94 -4.16 -9.40 4.23
C VAL A 94 -3.44 -8.20 4.84
N VAL A 95 -2.30 -8.45 5.49
CA VAL A 95 -1.54 -7.43 6.23
C VAL A 95 -0.08 -7.49 5.81
N GLY A 96 0.41 -6.34 5.32
CA GLY A 96 1.82 -6.11 5.05
C GLY A 96 2.34 -4.98 5.95
N ILE A 97 3.62 -5.04 6.30
CA ILE A 97 4.28 -4.07 7.17
C ILE A 97 5.54 -3.52 6.50
N ILE A 98 5.76 -2.23 6.68
CA ILE A 98 7.06 -1.58 6.47
C ILE A 98 7.67 -1.43 7.87
N PRO A 99 8.74 -2.17 8.22
CA PRO A 99 9.33 -2.07 9.54
C PRO A 99 9.94 -0.68 9.74
N SER A 100 9.81 -0.14 10.95
CA SER A 100 10.54 1.05 11.35
C SER A 100 12.04 0.79 11.27
N VAL A 101 12.80 1.82 10.87
CA VAL A 101 14.27 1.78 10.86
C VAL A 101 14.81 1.60 12.28
N GLU A 102 14.18 2.29 13.24
CA GLU A 102 14.46 2.14 14.66
C GLU A 102 13.46 1.19 15.32
N LYS A 103 13.87 0.50 16.38
CA LYS A 103 12.95 -0.36 17.13
C LYS A 103 11.83 0.49 17.76
N SER A 104 10.59 0.22 17.37
CA SER A 104 9.39 0.89 17.90
C SER A 104 8.24 -0.12 17.97
N ASP A 105 7.36 0.07 18.95
CA ASP A 105 6.10 -0.67 19.10
C ASP A 105 4.89 0.16 18.62
N GLU A 106 5.14 1.32 17.98
CA GLU A 106 4.11 2.18 17.41
C GLU A 106 3.80 1.81 15.95
N PHE A 107 2.53 1.91 15.58
CA PHE A 107 2.06 1.57 14.24
C PHE A 107 1.20 2.69 13.65
N VAL A 108 1.45 3.01 12.39
CA VAL A 108 0.49 3.72 11.53
C VAL A 108 -0.24 2.68 10.70
N ILE A 109 -1.55 2.58 10.89
CA ILE A 109 -2.39 1.59 10.19
C ILE A 109 -3.18 2.29 9.09
N ILE A 110 -3.01 1.82 7.86
CA ILE A 110 -3.83 2.18 6.70
C ILE A 110 -4.57 0.91 6.29
N GLY A 111 -5.89 1.01 6.12
CA GLY A 111 -6.73 -0.15 5.83
C GLY A 111 -7.86 0.17 4.87
N ALA A 112 -8.34 -0.87 4.21
CA ALA A 112 -9.52 -0.88 3.35
C ALA A 112 -10.16 -2.28 3.40
N HIS A 113 -11.45 -2.36 3.09
CA HIS A 113 -12.10 -3.64 2.85
C HIS A 113 -11.89 -4.05 1.39
N TYR A 114 -11.71 -5.34 1.15
CA TYR A 114 -11.53 -5.89 -0.20
C TYR A 114 -12.54 -6.98 -0.52
N ASP A 115 -13.43 -7.32 0.39
CA ASP A 115 -14.57 -8.19 0.17
C ASP A 115 -15.75 -7.45 -0.48
N HIS A 116 -16.56 -8.20 -1.23
CA HIS A 116 -17.83 -7.78 -1.81
C HIS A 116 -18.68 -9.03 -2.07
N LEU A 117 -20.01 -8.93 -1.98
CA LEU A 117 -20.89 -10.11 -2.06
C LEU A 117 -20.83 -10.81 -3.43
N GLY A 118 -20.90 -10.04 -4.52
CA GLY A 118 -20.95 -10.57 -5.89
C GLY A 118 -22.17 -11.47 -6.09
N GLU A 119 -22.01 -12.58 -6.81
CA GLU A 119 -23.12 -13.48 -7.09
C GLU A 119 -23.38 -14.46 -5.93
N LEU A 120 -24.56 -14.37 -5.32
CA LEU A 120 -25.04 -15.29 -4.30
C LEU A 120 -26.16 -16.15 -4.90
N ALA A 121 -25.86 -17.43 -5.15
CA ALA A 121 -26.81 -18.42 -5.66
C ALA A 121 -27.52 -18.00 -6.98
N GLY A 122 -26.78 -17.51 -7.98
CA GLY A 122 -27.36 -17.10 -9.26
C GLY A 122 -27.86 -15.66 -9.32
N ARG A 123 -27.65 -14.88 -8.25
CA ARG A 123 -28.18 -13.51 -8.13
C ARG A 123 -27.09 -12.56 -7.68
N ILE A 124 -26.99 -11.43 -8.38
CA ILE A 124 -26.16 -10.28 -8.01
C ILE A 124 -26.94 -9.42 -7.01
#